data_AF-A0A955D244-F1
#
_entry.id   AF-A0A955D244-F1
#
_cell.length_a   1.000
_cell.length_b   1.000
_cell.length_c   1.000
_cell.angle_alpha   90.00
_cell.angle_beta   90.00
_cell.angle_gamma   90.00
#
_symmetry.space_group_name_H-M   'P 1'
#
loop_
_entity.id
_entity.type
_entity.pdbx_description
1 polymer ?
#
loop_
_entity_poly.entity_id
_entity_poly.type
_entity_poly.pdbx_seq_one_letter_code
_entity_poly.pdbx_strand_id
1 'polypeptide(L)'
;MTGLIVLLVLSLALLAIGLLRERAIARSAGMSDATPVCGGCHYRLGGWTTATCPECGADIRTTGVRTGPRSSRVVAGVAAIVLAVAVVGPAAAAAMGWIFATRSMQGHGQYESSALPALHVTLETAYEWRRFPPRAAWNTSVTLVRFLDRPSSGTWVNGRYVGPAARRERTLTWSDDADPSEPDEIEAAVAEVVGPDADEDAIVAHARAIRSLVGDVLQGQANGQLDPAFLLAWSGGPLRNGGNGGGSGRNGAAGAAFVATLLIVIASGWIGVRFAAGSCRTGWRLPREGEWERVLAEQHR
;
A
#
# COMPACT_ATOMS: atom_id res chain seq x y z
N MET A 1 3.05 -4.97 -10.69
CA MET A 1 2.35 -5.78 -9.66
C MET A 1 1.53 -6.93 -10.24
N THR A 2 0.80 -6.74 -11.35
CA THR A 2 -0.01 -7.78 -12.01
C THR A 2 0.78 -9.05 -12.35
N GLY A 3 2.00 -8.92 -12.88
CA GLY A 3 2.83 -10.09 -13.25
C GLY A 3 3.20 -11.01 -12.08
N LEU A 4 3.42 -10.46 -10.89
CA LEU A 4 3.80 -11.25 -9.70
C LEU A 4 2.59 -12.02 -9.14
N ILE A 5 1.40 -11.43 -9.20
CA ILE A 5 0.14 -12.11 -8.84
C ILE A 5 -0.10 -13.29 -9.78
N VAL A 6 0.06 -13.08 -11.08
CA VAL A 6 -0.12 -14.13 -12.09
C VAL A 6 0.86 -15.29 -11.85
N LEU A 7 2.15 -15.01 -11.62
CA LEU A 7 3.16 -16.04 -11.31
C LEU A 7 2.80 -16.83 -10.03
N LEU A 8 2.34 -16.14 -8.98
CA LEU A 8 1.99 -16.79 -7.72
C LEU A 8 0.75 -17.70 -7.89
N VAL A 9 -0.27 -17.24 -8.61
CA VAL A 9 -1.44 -18.06 -8.95
C VAL A 9 -1.06 -19.27 -9.80
N LEU A 10 -0.19 -19.09 -10.80
CA LEU A 10 0.25 -20.17 -11.69
C LEU A 10 1.05 -21.23 -10.92
N SER A 11 1.97 -20.80 -10.05
CA SER A 11 2.75 -21.70 -9.20
C SER A 11 1.87 -22.48 -8.21
N LEU A 12 0.87 -21.85 -7.60
CA LEU A 12 -0.13 -22.54 -6.77
C LEU A 12 -0.96 -23.54 -7.58
N ALA A 13 -1.38 -23.20 -8.80
CA ALA A 13 -2.13 -24.08 -9.67
C ALA A 13 -1.32 -25.33 -10.05
N LEU A 14 -0.05 -25.17 -10.44
CA LEU A 14 0.85 -26.29 -10.76
C LEU A 14 1.07 -27.19 -9.54
N LEU A 15 1.24 -26.60 -8.36
CA LEU A 15 1.43 -27.34 -7.11
C LEU A 15 0.15 -28.12 -6.73
N ALA A 16 -1.03 -27.52 -6.92
CA ALA A 16 -2.31 -28.19 -6.74
C ALA A 16 -2.50 -29.36 -7.72
N ILE A 17 -2.15 -29.18 -9.00
CA ILE A 17 -2.21 -30.24 -10.02
C ILE A 17 -1.29 -31.42 -9.64
N GLY A 18 -0.07 -31.14 -9.17
CA GLY A 18 0.85 -32.17 -8.68
C GLY A 18 0.25 -33.00 -7.53
N LEU A 19 -0.33 -32.33 -6.54
CA LEU A 19 -0.98 -32.98 -5.41
C LEU A 19 -2.21 -33.81 -5.80
N LEU A 20 -3.01 -33.31 -6.75
CA LEU A 20 -4.16 -34.03 -7.27
C LEU A 20 -3.73 -35.29 -8.03
N ARG A 21 -2.64 -35.21 -8.82
CA ARG A 21 -2.05 -36.38 -9.49
C ARG A 21 -1.56 -37.43 -8.50
N GLU A 22 -0.80 -37.02 -7.48
CA GLU A 22 -0.34 -37.96 -6.45
C GLU A 22 -1.50 -38.61 -5.70
N ARG A 23 -2.54 -37.84 -5.35
CA ARG A 23 -3.75 -38.39 -4.74
C ARG A 23 -4.49 -39.36 -5.65
N ALA A 24 -4.56 -39.08 -6.95
CA ALA A 24 -5.20 -39.97 -7.91
C ALA A 24 -4.44 -41.31 -8.01
N ILE A 25 -3.10 -41.28 -8.08
CA ILE A 25 -2.25 -42.48 -8.10
C ILE A 25 -2.38 -43.27 -6.78
N ALA A 26 -2.38 -42.58 -5.63
CA ALA A 26 -2.56 -43.24 -4.34
C ALA A 26 -3.94 -43.90 -4.20
N ARG A 27 -5.00 -43.23 -4.70
CA ARG A 27 -6.37 -43.78 -4.71
C ARG A 27 -6.53 -44.96 -5.65
N SER A 28 -5.98 -44.90 -6.86
CA SER A 28 -6.08 -46.02 -7.81
C SER A 28 -5.37 -47.27 -7.29
N ALA A 29 -4.29 -47.10 -6.52
CA ALA A 29 -3.63 -48.21 -5.82
C ALA A 29 -4.36 -48.70 -4.55
N GLY A 30 -5.43 -48.03 -4.12
CA GLY A 30 -6.16 -48.37 -2.88
C GLY A 30 -5.34 -48.16 -1.60
N MET A 31 -4.32 -47.31 -1.64
CA MET A 31 -3.47 -46.98 -0.49
C MET A 31 -4.21 -46.02 0.45
N SER A 32 -4.35 -46.39 1.71
CA SER A 32 -4.87 -45.50 2.75
C SER A 32 -4.14 -45.72 4.07
N ASP A 33 -4.33 -44.82 5.05
CA ASP A 33 -3.79 -45.04 6.40
C ASP A 33 -4.37 -46.31 7.06
N ALA A 34 -5.57 -46.75 6.65
CA ALA A 34 -6.22 -47.98 7.12
C ALA A 34 -5.77 -49.22 6.34
N THR A 35 -5.20 -49.04 5.14
CA THR A 35 -4.76 -50.12 4.25
C THR A 35 -3.30 -49.90 3.83
N PRO A 36 -2.34 -50.11 4.76
CA PRO A 36 -0.94 -49.97 4.45
C PRO A 36 -0.49 -50.99 3.39
N VAL A 37 0.54 -50.64 2.62
CA VAL A 37 1.11 -51.51 1.58
C VAL A 37 2.61 -51.73 1.75
N CYS A 38 3.12 -52.83 1.22
CA CYS A 38 4.55 -53.16 1.15
C CYS A 38 5.35 -52.03 0.48
N GLY A 39 6.51 -51.65 1.04
CA GLY A 39 7.39 -50.65 0.43
C GLY A 39 8.01 -51.08 -0.90
N GLY A 40 8.17 -52.39 -1.14
CA GLY A 40 8.74 -52.97 -2.36
C GLY A 40 7.75 -53.09 -3.52
N CYS A 41 6.69 -53.90 -3.37
CA CYS A 41 5.75 -54.22 -4.46
C CYS A 41 4.35 -53.62 -4.31
N HIS A 42 4.09 -52.84 -3.25
CA HIS A 42 2.78 -52.22 -2.94
C HIS A 42 1.63 -53.22 -2.70
N TYR A 43 1.95 -54.49 -2.40
CA TYR A 43 0.92 -55.43 -1.94
C TYR A 43 0.35 -55.03 -0.58
N ARG A 44 -0.97 -55.19 -0.40
CA ARG A 44 -1.66 -54.79 0.84
C ARG A 44 -1.23 -55.67 2.00
N LEU A 45 -1.00 -55.05 3.16
CA LEU A 45 -0.54 -55.72 4.39
C LEU A 45 -1.64 -56.48 5.16
N GLY A 46 -2.90 -56.38 4.74
CA GLY A 46 -3.99 -57.10 5.40
C GLY A 46 -3.87 -58.61 5.21
N GLY A 47 -3.79 -59.37 6.31
CA GLY A 47 -3.79 -60.84 6.31
C GLY A 47 -2.40 -61.47 6.30
N TRP A 48 -1.34 -60.69 6.56
CA TRP A 48 0.02 -61.21 6.60
C TRP A 48 0.30 -61.91 7.92
N THR A 49 0.83 -63.13 7.86
CA THR A 49 1.26 -63.90 9.04
C THR A 49 2.76 -63.75 9.33
N THR A 50 3.53 -63.14 8.42
CA THR A 50 4.99 -62.99 8.55
C THR A 50 5.46 -61.57 8.24
N ALA A 51 6.70 -61.26 8.62
CA ALA A 51 7.37 -60.00 8.27
C ALA A 51 7.91 -59.97 6.83
N THR A 52 7.62 -61.00 6.02
CA THR A 52 8.10 -61.10 4.64
C THR A 52 6.91 -60.95 3.70
N CYS A 53 7.03 -60.08 2.71
CA CYS A 53 5.96 -59.89 1.74
C CYS A 53 5.71 -61.18 0.94
N PRO A 54 4.47 -61.70 0.87
CA PRO A 54 4.17 -62.94 0.15
C PRO A 54 4.34 -62.81 -1.37
N GLU A 55 4.23 -61.60 -1.92
CA GLU A 55 4.34 -61.37 -3.36
C GLU A 55 5.79 -61.20 -3.83
N CYS A 56 6.60 -60.41 -3.12
CA CYS A 56 7.95 -60.06 -3.58
C CYS A 56 9.08 -60.59 -2.70
N GLY A 57 8.78 -61.25 -1.58
CA GLY A 57 9.78 -61.78 -0.65
C GLY A 57 10.54 -60.71 0.14
N ALA A 58 10.21 -59.43 0.02
CA ALA A 58 10.89 -58.37 0.75
C ALA A 58 10.54 -58.40 2.25
N ASP A 59 11.56 -58.30 3.11
CA ASP A 59 11.36 -58.09 4.54
C ASP A 59 10.88 -56.63 4.78
N ILE A 60 9.71 -56.46 5.39
CA ILE A 60 9.15 -55.12 5.70
C ILE A 60 9.96 -54.37 6.75
N ARG A 61 10.81 -55.03 7.53
CA ARG A 61 11.77 -54.37 8.44
C ARG A 61 12.90 -53.68 7.69
N THR A 62 13.17 -54.08 6.46
CA THR A 62 14.20 -53.46 5.61
C THR A 62 13.57 -52.52 4.59
N THR A 63 12.49 -52.96 3.94
CA THR A 63 11.82 -52.21 2.87
C THR A 63 10.75 -51.25 3.36
N GLY A 64 10.38 -51.31 4.65
CA GLY A 64 9.40 -50.43 5.28
C GLY A 64 7.98 -50.62 4.79
N VAL A 65 7.06 -49.90 5.44
CA VAL A 65 5.64 -49.86 5.08
C VAL A 65 5.33 -48.50 4.48
N ARG A 66 4.57 -48.46 3.38
CA ARG A 66 4.00 -47.23 2.84
C ARG A 66 2.56 -47.07 3.34
N THR A 67 2.35 -46.07 4.18
CA THR A 67 1.00 -45.61 4.55
C THR A 67 0.57 -44.49 3.61
N GLY A 68 -0.74 -44.20 3.55
CA GLY A 68 -1.29 -43.13 2.73
C GLY A 68 -0.56 -41.78 2.91
N PRO A 69 -0.66 -40.86 1.94
CA PRO A 69 0.15 -39.65 1.92
C PRO A 69 -0.27 -38.69 3.05
N ARG A 70 0.35 -38.83 4.23
CA ARG A 70 0.27 -37.86 5.33
C ARG A 70 0.78 -36.48 4.90
N SER A 71 1.76 -36.46 3.99
CA SER A 71 2.23 -35.24 3.33
C SER A 71 1.10 -34.49 2.64
N SER A 72 0.09 -35.17 2.08
CA SER A 72 -1.00 -34.50 1.38
C SER A 72 -1.90 -33.67 2.29
N ARG A 73 -1.95 -33.96 3.60
CA ARG A 73 -2.68 -33.12 4.57
C ARG A 73 -1.86 -31.90 4.97
N VAL A 74 -0.55 -32.08 5.18
CA VAL A 74 0.37 -30.98 5.51
C VAL A 74 0.46 -30.01 4.34
N VAL A 75 0.69 -30.51 3.11
CA VAL A 75 0.78 -29.65 1.93
C VAL A 75 -0.57 -28.98 1.63
N ALA A 76 -1.70 -29.68 1.81
CA ALA A 76 -3.02 -29.04 1.68
C ALA A 76 -3.22 -27.93 2.73
N GLY A 77 -2.78 -28.14 3.98
CA GLY A 77 -2.82 -27.13 5.02
C GLY A 77 -1.96 -25.91 4.70
N VAL A 78 -0.71 -26.12 4.27
CA VAL A 78 0.19 -25.04 3.85
C VAL A 78 -0.38 -24.29 2.64
N ALA A 79 -0.88 -25.00 1.63
CA ALA A 79 -1.51 -24.38 0.45
C ALA A 79 -2.75 -23.55 0.83
N ALA A 80 -3.58 -24.05 1.77
CA ALA A 80 -4.74 -23.32 2.26
C ALA A 80 -4.33 -22.03 3.01
N ILE A 81 -3.28 -22.07 3.84
CA ILE A 81 -2.75 -20.88 4.52
C ILE A 81 -2.22 -19.88 3.50
N VAL A 82 -1.39 -20.32 2.55
CA VAL A 82 -0.83 -19.43 1.51
C VAL A 82 -1.95 -18.79 0.70
N LEU A 83 -2.97 -19.56 0.31
CA LEU A 83 -4.13 -19.04 -0.42
C LEU A 83 -4.92 -18.04 0.43
N ALA A 84 -5.17 -18.35 1.70
CA ALA A 84 -5.86 -17.45 2.62
C ALA A 84 -5.11 -16.11 2.74
N VAL A 85 -3.80 -16.11 2.92
CA VAL A 85 -3.03 -14.86 3.03
C VAL A 85 -2.97 -14.13 1.69
N ALA A 86 -2.85 -14.84 0.57
CA ALA A 86 -2.84 -14.24 -0.77
C ALA A 86 -4.16 -13.57 -1.15
N VAL A 87 -5.29 -14.05 -0.61
CA VAL A 87 -6.63 -13.47 -0.87
C VAL A 87 -7.00 -12.42 0.18
N VAL A 88 -6.84 -12.74 1.46
CA VAL A 88 -7.25 -11.87 2.58
C VAL A 88 -6.26 -10.72 2.77
N GLY A 89 -4.97 -10.94 2.53
CA GLY A 89 -3.93 -9.92 2.69
C GLY A 89 -4.16 -8.68 1.83
N PRO A 90 -4.35 -8.80 0.50
CA PRO A 90 -4.67 -7.66 -0.36
C PRO A 90 -5.97 -6.96 0.02
N ALA A 91 -7.01 -7.71 0.41
CA ALA A 91 -8.28 -7.14 0.86
C ALA A 91 -8.11 -6.32 2.15
N ALA A 92 -7.37 -6.84 3.13
CA ALA A 92 -7.05 -6.15 4.37
C ALA A 92 -6.16 -4.92 4.13
N ALA A 93 -5.17 -5.01 3.24
CA ALA A 93 -4.32 -3.89 2.86
C ALA A 93 -5.11 -2.80 2.11
N ALA A 94 -6.03 -3.19 1.23
CA ALA A 94 -6.94 -2.26 0.57
C ALA A 94 -7.90 -1.59 1.56
N ALA A 95 -8.44 -2.35 2.51
CA ALA A 95 -9.29 -1.82 3.58
C ALA A 95 -8.52 -0.85 4.48
N MET A 96 -7.31 -1.18 4.92
CA MET A 96 -6.44 -0.26 5.66
C MET A 96 -6.08 0.97 4.83
N GLY A 97 -5.71 0.78 3.57
CA GLY A 97 -5.45 1.90 2.65
C GLY A 97 -6.65 2.81 2.49
N TRP A 98 -7.87 2.28 2.55
CA TRP A 98 -9.12 3.05 2.49
C TRP A 98 -9.47 3.74 3.81
N ILE A 99 -9.19 3.09 4.95
CA ILE A 99 -9.40 3.66 6.30
C ILE A 99 -8.38 4.77 6.57
N PHE A 100 -7.13 4.60 6.16
CA PHE A 100 -6.04 5.55 6.37
C PHE A 100 -5.72 6.37 5.12
N ALA A 101 -6.59 6.37 4.11
CA ALA A 101 -6.41 7.20 2.93
C ALA A 101 -6.38 8.67 3.34
N THR A 102 -5.20 9.25 3.35
CA THR A 102 -5.03 10.71 3.34
C THR A 102 -5.28 11.17 1.92
N ARG A 103 -6.35 11.93 1.72
CA ARG A 103 -6.52 12.67 0.47
C ARG A 103 -5.90 14.03 0.69
N SER A 104 -4.84 14.34 -0.07
CA SER A 104 -4.32 15.69 -0.15
C SER A 104 -4.75 16.32 -1.46
N MET A 105 -5.44 17.46 -1.38
CA MET A 105 -5.64 18.34 -2.53
C MET A 105 -4.72 19.54 -2.35
N GLN A 106 -3.90 19.81 -3.36
CA GLN A 106 -3.06 21.00 -3.39
C GLN A 106 -3.52 21.85 -4.57
N GLY A 107 -3.89 23.09 -4.28
CA GLY A 107 -4.20 24.12 -5.25
C GLY A 107 -3.11 25.18 -5.24
N HIS A 108 -2.62 25.53 -6.42
CA HIS A 108 -1.60 26.56 -6.61
C HIS A 108 -2.10 27.62 -7.59
N GLY A 109 -2.08 28.88 -7.16
CA GLY A 109 -2.40 30.04 -8.01
C GLY A 109 -1.29 31.07 -7.98
N GLN A 110 -0.95 31.63 -9.15
CA GLN A 110 0.02 32.71 -9.27
C GLN A 110 -0.65 33.97 -9.80
N TYR A 111 -0.31 35.10 -9.18
CA TYR A 111 -0.85 36.39 -9.57
C TYR A 111 0.26 37.44 -9.68
N GLU A 112 0.23 38.20 -10.77
CA GLU A 112 1.13 39.32 -11.02
C GLU A 112 0.39 40.64 -10.85
N SER A 113 1.00 41.58 -10.13
CA SER A 113 0.44 42.93 -9.98
C SER A 113 0.64 43.77 -11.24
N SER A 114 -0.41 44.47 -11.67
CA SER A 114 -0.33 45.47 -12.74
C SER A 114 0.16 46.85 -12.24
N ALA A 115 -0.05 47.18 -10.96
CA ALA A 115 0.34 48.47 -10.38
C ALA A 115 1.71 48.45 -9.70
N LEU A 116 2.14 47.28 -9.23
CA LEU A 116 3.44 47.04 -8.60
C LEU A 116 4.23 46.03 -9.44
N PRO A 117 4.80 46.46 -10.59
CA PRO A 117 5.59 45.57 -11.43
C PRO A 117 6.74 44.99 -10.59
N ALA A 118 6.84 43.66 -10.57
CA ALA A 118 7.72 42.83 -9.73
C ALA A 118 7.15 42.28 -8.42
N LEU A 119 5.90 42.60 -8.03
CA LEU A 119 5.21 41.87 -6.96
C LEU A 119 4.49 40.63 -7.52
N HIS A 120 4.91 39.47 -7.04
CA HIS A 120 4.28 38.18 -7.32
C HIS A 120 3.61 37.65 -6.07
N VAL A 121 2.36 37.24 -6.21
CA VAL A 121 1.57 36.61 -5.15
C VAL A 121 1.38 35.15 -5.50
N THR A 122 1.82 34.28 -4.59
CA THR A 122 1.63 32.84 -4.70
C THR A 122 0.65 32.41 -3.64
N LEU A 123 -0.45 31.79 -4.05
CA LEU A 123 -1.45 31.22 -3.16
C LEU A 123 -1.32 29.70 -3.20
N GLU A 124 -1.02 29.10 -2.06
CA GLU A 124 -0.96 27.66 -1.87
C GLU A 124 -2.03 27.25 -0.86
N THR A 125 -3.01 26.46 -1.30
CA THR A 125 -4.00 25.84 -0.42
C THR A 125 -3.76 24.35 -0.36
N ALA A 126 -3.56 23.81 0.83
CA ALA A 126 -3.44 22.39 1.10
C ALA A 126 -4.63 21.93 1.92
N TYR A 127 -5.38 21.00 1.36
CA TYR A 127 -6.41 20.25 2.08
C TYR A 127 -5.87 18.90 2.46
N GLU A 128 -5.85 18.57 3.74
CA GLU A 128 -5.61 17.21 4.20
C GLU A 128 -6.88 16.64 4.81
N TRP A 129 -7.43 15.61 4.16
CA TRP A 129 -8.53 14.85 4.69
C TRP A 129 -8.07 13.48 5.17
N ARG A 130 -8.33 13.16 6.44
CA ARG A 130 -8.15 11.85 7.04
C ARG A 130 -9.48 11.30 7.51
N ARG A 131 -9.73 10.03 7.21
CA ARG A 131 -10.92 9.32 7.71
C ARG A 131 -10.79 8.88 9.16
N PHE A 132 -9.59 8.48 9.60
CA PHE A 132 -9.37 8.01 10.96
C PHE A 132 -7.98 8.40 11.54
N PRO A 133 -7.95 9.10 12.70
CA PRO A 133 -9.09 9.81 13.29
C PRO A 133 -9.65 10.84 12.28
N PRO A 134 -10.97 11.10 12.27
CA PRO A 134 -11.56 12.06 11.34
C PRO A 134 -10.94 13.43 11.60
N ARG A 135 -10.19 13.91 10.61
CA ARG A 135 -9.58 15.24 10.61
C ARG A 135 -9.68 15.78 9.20
N ALA A 136 -10.33 16.92 9.07
CA ALA A 136 -10.19 17.80 7.93
C ALA A 136 -9.34 18.94 8.43
N ALA A 137 -8.18 19.15 7.80
CA ALA A 137 -7.32 20.28 8.09
C ALA A 137 -7.07 21.05 6.82
N TRP A 138 -7.42 22.33 6.83
CA TRP A 138 -7.04 23.28 5.81
C TRP A 138 -5.81 24.06 6.27
N ASN A 139 -4.83 24.13 5.39
CA ASN A 139 -3.73 25.06 5.50
C ASN A 139 -3.72 25.91 4.24
N THR A 140 -4.02 27.19 4.40
CA THR A 140 -3.91 28.17 3.33
C THR A 140 -2.67 29.01 3.61
N SER A 141 -1.81 29.18 2.61
CA SER A 141 -0.67 30.07 2.72
C SER A 141 -0.61 31.01 1.53
N VAL A 142 -0.28 32.27 1.80
CA VAL A 142 0.00 33.27 0.78
C VAL A 142 1.46 33.66 0.93
N THR A 143 2.21 33.48 -0.14
CA THR A 143 3.60 33.92 -0.23
C THR A 143 3.70 35.11 -1.17
N LEU A 144 4.10 36.24 -0.62
CA LEU A 144 4.37 37.48 -1.33
C LEU A 144 5.86 37.53 -1.68
N VAL A 145 6.19 37.74 -2.95
CA VAL A 145 7.57 37.84 -3.42
C VAL A 145 7.73 39.10 -4.25
N ARG A 146 8.65 39.97 -3.86
CA ARG A 146 9.10 41.09 -4.70
C ARG A 146 10.52 40.86 -5.19
N PHE A 147 10.72 40.96 -6.50
CA PHE A 147 12.05 40.97 -7.09
C PHE A 147 12.62 42.39 -7.08
N LEU A 148 13.78 42.58 -6.44
CA LEU A 148 14.45 43.89 -6.38
C LEU A 148 15.18 44.21 -7.68
N ASP A 149 15.69 43.18 -8.34
CA ASP A 149 16.27 43.26 -9.69
C ASP A 149 15.35 42.57 -10.69
N ARG A 150 15.22 43.17 -11.89
CA ARG A 150 14.44 42.56 -12.98
C ARG A 150 15.03 41.16 -13.26
N PRO A 151 14.27 40.08 -13.10
CA PRO A 151 14.80 38.73 -13.18
C PRO A 151 15.23 38.44 -14.62
N SER A 152 16.51 38.66 -14.94
CA SER A 152 17.05 38.46 -16.29
C SER A 152 17.34 36.97 -16.60
N SER A 153 17.36 36.09 -15.59
CA SER A 153 17.89 34.72 -15.75
C SER A 153 17.33 33.63 -14.81
N GLY A 154 16.14 33.81 -14.22
CA GLY A 154 15.57 32.75 -13.36
C GLY A 154 14.45 31.95 -14.02
N THR A 155 14.22 30.77 -13.46
CA THR A 155 13.20 29.82 -13.93
C THR A 155 12.21 29.54 -12.80
N TRP A 156 10.93 29.43 -13.16
CA TRP A 156 9.90 28.95 -12.25
C TRP A 156 9.90 27.42 -12.24
N VAL A 157 10.05 26.81 -11.07
CA VAL A 157 9.98 25.35 -10.87
C VAL A 157 8.89 25.08 -9.85
N ASN A 158 7.85 24.35 -10.24
CA ASN A 158 6.68 24.05 -9.40
C ASN A 158 6.08 25.28 -8.72
N GLY A 159 5.97 26.39 -9.45
CA GLY A 159 5.39 27.62 -8.91
C GLY A 159 6.31 28.45 -8.00
N ARG A 160 7.56 28.03 -7.79
CA ARG A 160 8.57 28.79 -7.05
C ARG A 160 9.64 29.33 -7.99
N TYR A 161 9.95 30.61 -7.89
CA TYR A 161 11.06 31.19 -8.66
C TYR A 161 12.40 30.73 -8.08
N VAL A 162 13.23 30.13 -8.93
CA VAL A 162 14.59 29.69 -8.62
C VAL A 162 15.54 30.54 -9.45
N GLY A 163 16.24 31.47 -8.79
CA GLY A 163 17.19 32.36 -9.44
C GLY A 163 17.96 33.25 -8.45
N PRO A 164 19.07 33.88 -8.88
CA PRO A 164 19.98 34.63 -8.00
C PRO A 164 19.51 36.04 -7.62
N ALA A 165 18.33 36.47 -8.07
CA ALA A 165 17.83 37.83 -7.84
C ALA A 165 17.60 38.09 -6.34
N ALA A 166 18.02 39.28 -5.87
CA ALA A 166 17.68 39.75 -4.54
C ALA A 166 16.14 39.86 -4.42
N ARG A 167 15.58 39.22 -3.39
CA ARG A 167 14.13 39.14 -3.19
C ARG A 167 13.74 39.49 -1.76
N ARG A 168 12.57 40.11 -1.60
CA ARG A 168 11.85 40.15 -0.32
C ARG A 168 10.71 39.15 -0.40
N GLU A 169 10.61 38.28 0.60
CA GLU A 169 9.64 37.19 0.67
C GLU A 169 8.96 37.24 2.04
N ARG A 170 7.62 37.20 2.04
CA ARG A 170 6.81 37.09 3.25
C ARG A 170 5.75 36.03 3.03
N THR A 171 5.65 35.08 3.95
CA THR A 171 4.61 34.03 3.93
C THR A 171 3.67 34.22 5.09
N LEU A 172 2.38 34.32 4.79
CA LEU A 172 1.28 34.31 5.75
C LEU A 172 0.61 32.93 5.69
N THR A 173 0.25 32.37 6.84
CA THR A 173 -0.35 31.04 6.94
C THR A 173 -1.56 31.07 7.84
N TRP A 174 -2.67 30.53 7.33
CA TRP A 174 -3.93 30.40 8.04
C TRP A 174 -4.30 28.92 8.13
N SER A 175 -4.69 28.49 9.33
CA SER A 175 -5.30 27.18 9.60
C SER A 175 -6.80 27.35 9.88
N ASP A 176 -7.54 26.24 9.95
CA ASP A 176 -9.02 26.15 10.07
C ASP A 176 -9.73 27.19 10.97
N ASP A 177 -9.09 27.69 12.03
CA ASP A 177 -9.67 28.61 13.00
C ASP A 177 -9.21 30.08 12.85
N ALA A 178 -8.31 30.36 11.91
CA ALA A 178 -7.73 31.68 11.76
C ALA A 178 -8.67 32.57 10.94
N ASP A 179 -9.13 33.67 11.55
CA ASP A 179 -9.85 34.70 10.85
C ASP A 179 -8.86 35.48 9.96
N PRO A 180 -8.95 35.38 8.62
CA PRO A 180 -8.11 36.15 7.70
C PRO A 180 -8.42 37.66 7.72
N SER A 181 -9.43 38.05 8.51
CA SER A 181 -10.04 39.38 8.41
C SER A 181 -9.28 40.47 9.13
N GLU A 182 -8.23 40.20 9.92
CA GLU A 182 -7.42 41.27 10.50
C GLU A 182 -6.79 42.08 9.36
N PRO A 183 -7.30 43.29 9.08
CA PRO A 183 -6.96 44.01 7.87
C PRO A 183 -5.46 44.33 7.78
N ASP A 184 -4.88 44.47 8.96
CA ASP A 184 -3.56 45.03 9.20
C ASP A 184 -2.44 44.03 8.88
N GLU A 185 -2.68 42.72 8.98
CA GLU A 185 -1.60 41.74 8.76
C GLU A 185 -1.22 41.60 7.27
N ILE A 186 -2.22 41.51 6.38
CA ILE A 186 -1.98 41.44 4.93
C ILE A 186 -1.40 42.76 4.43
N GLU A 187 -1.91 43.88 4.91
CA GLU A 187 -1.44 45.20 4.52
C GLU A 187 0.00 45.44 4.98
N ALA A 188 0.33 45.11 6.24
CA ALA A 188 1.69 45.17 6.76
C ALA A 188 2.64 44.25 5.98
N ALA A 189 2.20 43.03 5.62
CA ALA A 189 3.00 42.11 4.83
C ALA A 189 3.28 42.63 3.41
N VAL A 190 2.29 43.26 2.76
CA VAL A 190 2.48 43.91 1.45
C VAL A 190 3.44 45.09 1.60
N ALA A 191 3.25 45.96 2.59
CA ALA A 191 4.13 47.10 2.84
C ALA A 191 5.59 46.66 3.12
N GLU A 192 5.80 45.59 3.89
CA GLU A 192 7.12 45.02 4.18
C GLU A 192 7.84 44.55 2.90
N VAL A 193 7.12 43.78 2.06
CA VAL A 193 7.66 43.18 0.84
C VAL A 193 7.90 44.24 -0.25
N VAL A 194 6.99 45.19 -0.40
CA VAL A 194 7.09 46.25 -1.41
C VAL A 194 8.06 47.35 -0.96
N GLY A 195 8.24 47.57 0.34
CA GLY A 195 9.18 48.55 0.88
C GLY A 195 8.66 50.00 0.84
N PRO A 196 9.45 50.94 1.38
CA PRO A 196 8.98 52.29 1.72
C PRO A 196 8.71 53.20 0.53
N ASP A 197 9.23 52.87 -0.66
CA ASP A 197 9.11 53.69 -1.87
C ASP A 197 7.79 53.45 -2.64
N ALA A 198 6.91 52.61 -2.09
CA ALA A 198 5.67 52.22 -2.73
C ALA A 198 4.55 53.25 -2.48
N ASP A 199 3.68 53.40 -3.47
CA ASP A 199 2.45 54.16 -3.33
C ASP A 199 1.50 53.48 -2.30
N GLU A 200 1.10 54.23 -1.28
CA GLU A 200 0.23 53.78 -0.19
C GLU A 200 -1.13 53.32 -0.74
N ASP A 201 -1.70 54.04 -1.71
CA ASP A 201 -2.96 53.67 -2.35
C ASP A 201 -2.83 52.33 -3.11
N ALA A 202 -1.66 52.08 -3.71
CA ALA A 202 -1.37 50.83 -4.38
C ALA A 202 -1.20 49.66 -3.40
N ILE A 203 -0.58 49.89 -2.23
CA ILE A 203 -0.49 48.90 -1.14
C ILE A 203 -1.89 48.52 -0.67
N VAL A 204 -2.73 49.50 -0.33
CA VAL A 204 -4.09 49.28 0.18
C VAL A 204 -4.95 48.55 -0.86
N ALA A 205 -4.87 48.94 -2.13
CA ALA A 205 -5.58 48.26 -3.21
C ALA A 205 -5.16 46.80 -3.38
N HIS A 206 -3.87 46.49 -3.24
CA HIS A 206 -3.35 45.11 -3.31
C HIS A 206 -3.74 44.29 -2.10
N ALA A 207 -3.59 44.85 -0.90
CA ALA A 207 -4.00 44.19 0.34
C ALA A 207 -5.49 43.83 0.29
N ARG A 208 -6.34 44.73 -0.23
CA ARG A 208 -7.77 44.45 -0.44
C ARG A 208 -8.01 43.33 -1.44
N ALA A 209 -7.28 43.30 -2.56
CA ALA A 209 -7.41 42.24 -3.57
C ALA A 209 -6.96 40.87 -3.01
N ILE A 210 -5.84 40.82 -2.30
CA ILE A 210 -5.34 39.59 -1.65
C ILE A 210 -6.32 39.13 -0.56
N ARG A 211 -6.87 40.05 0.25
CA ARG A 211 -7.86 39.73 1.28
C ARG A 211 -9.15 39.15 0.68
N SER A 212 -9.64 39.72 -0.41
CA SER A 212 -10.79 39.17 -1.15
C SER A 212 -10.48 37.76 -1.64
N LEU A 213 -9.30 37.54 -2.22
CA LEU A 213 -8.88 36.23 -2.71
C LEU A 213 -8.81 35.18 -1.59
N VAL A 214 -8.18 35.53 -0.47
CA VAL A 214 -8.05 34.66 0.70
C VAL A 214 -9.42 34.39 1.31
N GLY A 215 -10.27 35.42 1.44
CA GLY A 215 -11.63 35.31 1.95
C GLY A 215 -12.49 34.36 1.12
N ASP A 216 -12.45 34.46 -0.21
CA ASP A 216 -13.17 33.58 -1.12
C ASP A 216 -12.72 32.11 -0.96
N VAL A 217 -11.40 31.88 -0.85
CA VAL A 217 -10.83 30.54 -0.65
C VAL A 217 -11.29 29.95 0.68
N LEU A 218 -11.16 30.71 1.77
CA LEU A 218 -11.56 30.28 3.11
C LEU A 218 -13.07 30.08 3.23
N GLN A 219 -13.88 30.90 2.56
CA GLN A 219 -15.32 30.71 2.48
C GLN A 219 -15.68 29.43 1.67
N GLY A 220 -14.97 29.17 0.58
CA GLY A 220 -15.06 27.92 -0.16
C GLY A 220 -14.69 26.69 0.69
N GLN A 221 -13.68 26.83 1.57
CA GLN A 221 -13.28 25.80 2.54
C GLN A 221 -14.39 25.54 3.57
N ALA A 222 -14.93 26.61 4.18
CA ALA A 222 -16.00 26.54 5.17
C ALA A 222 -17.27 25.85 4.60
N ASN A 223 -17.55 26.09 3.32
CA ASN A 223 -18.70 25.48 2.62
C ASN A 223 -18.43 24.06 2.08
N GLY A 224 -17.19 23.55 2.17
CA GLY A 224 -16.80 22.25 1.63
C GLY A 224 -16.85 22.18 0.09
N GLN A 225 -16.71 23.32 -0.59
CA GLN A 225 -16.98 23.51 -2.02
C GLN A 225 -15.76 23.92 -2.85
N LEU A 226 -14.53 23.69 -2.37
CA LEU A 226 -13.34 23.93 -3.20
C LEU A 226 -13.28 22.95 -4.38
N ASP A 227 -13.98 23.30 -5.44
CA ASP A 227 -13.66 22.85 -6.78
C ASP A 227 -12.30 23.48 -7.16
N PRO A 228 -11.28 22.72 -7.58
CA PRO A 228 -10.06 23.29 -8.13
C PRO A 228 -10.30 24.29 -9.27
N ALA A 229 -11.48 24.25 -9.91
CA ALA A 229 -11.93 25.28 -10.84
C ALA A 229 -12.11 26.67 -10.22
N PHE A 230 -12.34 26.76 -8.91
CA PHE A 230 -12.49 28.01 -8.18
C PHE A 230 -11.19 28.85 -8.19
N LEU A 231 -10.02 28.20 -8.20
CA LEU A 231 -8.73 28.88 -8.33
C LEU A 231 -8.50 29.44 -9.75
N LEU A 232 -9.22 28.94 -10.77
CA LEU A 232 -9.06 29.31 -12.18
C LEU A 232 -9.81 30.59 -12.61
N ALA A 233 -10.79 31.05 -11.84
CA ALA A 233 -11.75 32.06 -12.30
C ALA A 233 -11.32 33.52 -12.10
N TRP A 234 -10.19 33.79 -11.45
CA TRP A 234 -9.82 35.16 -11.10
C TRP A 234 -9.07 35.89 -12.23
N SER A 235 -9.75 36.84 -12.88
CA SER A 235 -9.21 37.75 -13.89
C SER A 235 -9.63 39.22 -13.73
N GLY A 236 -10.29 39.58 -12.62
CA GLY A 236 -10.76 40.95 -12.35
C GLY A 236 -10.04 41.58 -11.16
N GLY A 237 -9.32 42.68 -11.39
CA GLY A 237 -8.61 43.45 -10.34
C GLY A 237 -7.18 43.85 -10.74
N PRO A 238 -6.36 44.40 -9.82
CA PRO A 238 -4.96 44.74 -10.08
C PRO A 238 -4.05 43.50 -10.19
N LEU A 239 -4.57 42.31 -9.89
CA LEU A 239 -3.87 41.03 -9.99
C LEU A 239 -4.25 40.32 -11.30
N ARG A 240 -3.25 39.94 -12.08
CA ARG A 240 -3.38 39.17 -13.32
C ARG A 240 -2.96 37.72 -13.06
N ASN A 241 -3.78 36.76 -13.47
CA ASN A 241 -3.46 35.34 -13.34
C ASN A 241 -2.22 34.98 -14.19
N GLY A 242 -1.18 34.46 -13.53
CA GLY A 242 0.10 34.06 -14.11
C GLY A 242 0.22 32.56 -14.39
N GLY A 243 -0.73 31.74 -13.93
CA GLY A 243 -0.75 30.30 -14.15
C GLY A 243 -1.21 29.52 -12.92
N ASN A 244 -1.95 28.43 -13.16
CA ASN A 244 -2.54 27.61 -12.11
C ASN A 244 -2.17 26.13 -12.28
N GLY A 245 -2.00 25.45 -11.15
CA GLY A 245 -1.72 24.01 -11.09
C GLY A 245 -2.47 23.34 -9.95
N GLY A 246 -2.94 22.12 -10.16
CA GLY A 246 -3.62 21.33 -9.15
C GLY A 246 -3.12 19.89 -9.14
N GLY A 247 -2.81 19.39 -7.96
CA GLY A 247 -2.37 18.01 -7.74
C GLY A 247 -3.30 17.30 -6.76
N SER A 248 -3.76 16.09 -7.11
CA SER A 248 -4.39 15.19 -6.14
C SER A 248 -3.44 14.04 -5.83
N GLY A 249 -3.08 13.92 -4.56
CA GLY A 249 -2.18 12.88 -4.07
C GLY A 249 -2.94 11.86 -3.22
N ARG A 250 -2.63 10.56 -3.41
CA ARG A 250 -2.97 9.51 -2.45
C ARG A 250 -1.67 8.99 -1.85
N ASN A 251 -1.38 9.32 -0.59
CA ASN A 251 -0.12 8.91 0.04
C ASN A 251 -0.12 7.41 0.35
N GLY A 252 0.97 6.75 -0.04
CA GLY A 252 1.14 5.31 -0.15
C GLY A 252 1.39 4.56 1.17
N ALA A 253 0.67 4.87 2.25
CA ALA A 253 0.71 4.05 3.47
C ALA A 253 0.36 2.57 3.20
N ALA A 254 -0.39 2.30 2.12
CA ALA A 254 -0.66 0.96 1.61
C ALA A 254 0.61 0.19 1.20
N GLY A 255 1.70 0.87 0.82
CA GLY A 255 2.95 0.23 0.38
C GLY A 255 3.68 -0.49 1.51
N ALA A 256 3.81 0.13 2.68
CA ALA A 256 4.51 -0.46 3.82
C ALA A 256 3.76 -1.66 4.42
N ALA A 257 2.44 -1.56 4.56
CA ALA A 257 1.58 -2.66 5.00
C ALA A 257 1.64 -3.86 4.03
N PHE A 258 1.77 -3.59 2.73
CA PHE A 258 1.93 -4.63 1.71
C PHE A 258 3.26 -5.38 1.86
N VAL A 259 4.37 -4.67 2.10
CA VAL A 259 5.70 -5.30 2.29
C VAL A 259 5.72 -6.20 3.52
N ALA A 260 5.15 -5.74 4.65
CA ALA A 260 5.07 -6.54 5.87
C ALA A 260 4.23 -7.81 5.66
N THR A 261 3.08 -7.70 4.97
CA THR A 261 2.24 -8.85 4.64
C THR A 261 2.96 -9.84 3.74
N LEU A 262 3.71 -9.34 2.74
CA LEU A 262 4.50 -10.17 1.83
C LEU A 262 5.61 -10.94 2.58
N LEU A 263 6.31 -10.29 3.51
CA LEU A 263 7.34 -10.94 4.33
C LEU A 263 6.76 -12.05 5.20
N ILE A 264 5.56 -11.84 5.77
CA ILE A 264 4.85 -12.88 6.53
C ILE A 264 4.47 -14.07 5.64
N VAL A 265 4.01 -13.82 4.41
CA VAL A 265 3.73 -14.90 3.42
C VAL A 265 5.01 -15.68 3.10
N ILE A 266 6.11 -14.98 2.83
CA ILE A 266 7.37 -15.61 2.46
C ILE A 266 7.89 -16.45 3.64
N ALA A 267 7.88 -15.90 4.85
CA ALA A 267 8.33 -16.59 6.05
C ALA A 267 7.46 -17.82 6.38
N SER A 268 6.13 -17.69 6.32
CA SER A 268 5.21 -18.81 6.56
C SER A 268 5.32 -19.89 5.48
N GLY A 269 5.48 -19.50 4.20
CA GLY A 269 5.78 -20.43 3.10
C GLY A 269 7.08 -21.19 3.32
N TRP A 270 8.14 -20.51 3.76
CA TRP A 270 9.45 -21.13 4.04
C TRP A 270 9.40 -22.13 5.20
N ILE A 271 8.68 -21.79 6.27
CA ILE A 271 8.46 -22.70 7.42
C ILE A 271 7.65 -23.91 6.96
N GLY A 272 6.58 -23.71 6.18
CA GLY A 272 5.77 -24.78 5.61
C GLY A 272 6.57 -25.70 4.70
N VAL A 273 7.44 -25.16 3.86
CA VAL A 273 8.34 -25.92 2.99
C VAL A 273 9.37 -26.69 3.79
N ARG A 274 9.95 -26.13 4.87
CA ARG A 274 10.88 -26.87 5.72
C ARG A 274 10.20 -28.00 6.51
N PHE A 275 9.00 -27.75 7.03
CA PHE A 275 8.21 -28.79 7.68
C PHE A 275 7.82 -29.88 6.67
N ALA A 276 7.38 -29.50 5.47
CA ALA A 276 7.08 -30.44 4.40
C ALA A 276 8.33 -31.23 3.99
N ALA A 277 9.48 -30.59 3.78
CA ALA A 277 10.74 -31.25 3.42
C ALA A 277 11.23 -32.22 4.50
N GLY A 278 11.05 -31.89 5.79
CA GLY A 278 11.28 -32.81 6.90
C GLY A 278 10.28 -33.97 6.97
N SER A 279 9.07 -33.76 6.45
CA SER A 279 7.96 -34.74 6.42
C SER A 279 7.83 -35.50 5.09
N CYS A 280 8.58 -35.11 4.06
CA CYS A 280 8.56 -35.66 2.70
C CYS A 280 9.29 -36.99 2.57
N ARG A 281 9.63 -37.66 3.69
CA ARG A 281 9.74 -39.13 3.68
C ARG A 281 8.33 -39.69 3.53
N THR A 282 7.89 -39.81 2.28
CA THR A 282 6.66 -40.47 1.80
C THR A 282 6.22 -41.64 2.68
N GLY A 283 5.45 -41.39 3.76
CA GLY A 283 4.83 -42.41 4.61
C GLY A 283 5.71 -43.62 4.96
N TRP A 284 7.03 -43.49 4.85
CA TRP A 284 7.95 -44.61 4.88
C TRP A 284 8.43 -44.63 6.31
N ARG A 285 7.78 -45.49 7.07
CA ARG A 285 8.16 -45.74 8.44
C ARG A 285 8.58 -47.18 8.54
N LEU A 286 9.70 -47.38 9.21
CA LEU A 286 9.99 -48.67 9.79
C LEU A 286 8.93 -48.91 10.88
N PRO A 287 8.24 -50.06 10.87
CA PRO A 287 7.35 -50.42 11.97
C PRO A 287 8.16 -50.40 13.27
N ARG A 288 7.63 -49.75 14.32
CA ARG A 288 8.28 -49.78 15.63
C ARG A 288 8.24 -51.21 16.19
N GLU A 289 9.26 -51.60 16.94
CA GLU A 289 9.22 -52.87 17.68
C GLU A 289 7.92 -52.94 18.52
N GLY A 290 7.20 -54.07 18.41
CA GLY A 290 5.90 -54.30 19.05
C GLY A 290 4.67 -53.74 18.31
N GLU A 291 4.82 -52.87 17.30
CA GLU A 291 3.67 -52.42 16.49
C GLU A 291 3.14 -53.56 15.60
N TRP A 292 4.04 -54.43 15.13
CA TRP A 292 3.69 -55.59 14.32
C TRP A 292 2.99 -56.69 15.13
N GLU A 293 3.39 -56.87 16.37
CA GLU A 293 2.75 -57.82 17.29
C GLU A 293 1.30 -57.41 17.61
N ARG A 294 1.01 -56.10 17.72
CA ARG A 294 -0.36 -55.62 17.91
C ARG A 294 -1.24 -55.86 16.70
N VAL A 295 -0.72 -55.61 15.49
CA VAL A 295 -1.48 -55.86 14.25
C VAL A 295 -1.80 -57.34 14.10
N LEU A 296 -0.83 -58.23 14.36
CA LEU A 296 -1.06 -59.67 14.37
C LEU A 296 -2.09 -60.07 15.45
N ALA A 297 -2.01 -59.48 16.65
CA ALA A 297 -2.95 -59.76 17.73
C ALA A 297 -4.38 -59.30 17.42
N GLU A 298 -4.56 -58.18 16.70
CA GLU A 298 -5.88 -57.69 16.27
C GLU A 298 -6.48 -58.51 15.12
N GLN A 299 -5.67 -59.12 14.24
CA GLN A 299 -6.20 -59.97 13.17
C GLN A 299 -6.71 -61.33 13.65
N HIS A 300 -6.27 -61.80 14.83
CA HIS A 300 -6.71 -63.05 15.43
C HIS A 300 -7.90 -62.88 16.39
N ARG A 301 -8.45 -61.66 16.52
CA ARG A 301 -9.72 -61.38 17.21
C ARG A 301 -10.85 -61.25 16.21
#